data_AF-A0A353C8M8-F1
#
_entry.id   AF-A0A353C8M8-F1
#
_cell.length_a   1.000
_cell.length_b   1.000
_cell.length_c   1.000
_cell.angle_alpha   90.00
_cell.angle_beta   90.00
_cell.angle_gamma   90.00
#
_symmetry.space_group_name_H-M   'P 1'
#
loop_
_entity.id
_entity.type
_entity.pdbx_description
1 polymer ?
#
loop_
_entity_poly.entity_id
_entity_poly.type
_entity_poly.pdbx_seq_one_letter_code
_entity_poly.pdbx_strand_id
1 'polypeptide(L)' 'TRLSKCPDEINLSEVYKAVACGEVFALHAKAPNQDCPIGRNIEAVLCNLQKEIDKSIAEKLSRFTLQNVMEMVEHVET' A
#
# COMPACT_ATOMS: atom_id res chain seq x y z
N THR A 1 -4.66 26.63 -3.59
CA THR A 1 -3.76 25.49 -3.27
C THR A 1 -3.00 25.12 -4.54
N ARG A 2 -1.71 24.78 -4.45
CA ARG A 2 -0.85 24.42 -5.60
C ARG A 2 0.05 23.25 -5.23
N LEU A 3 0.47 22.45 -6.20
CA LEU A 3 1.43 21.36 -5.98
C LEU A 3 2.80 21.92 -5.62
N SER A 4 3.51 21.25 -4.72
CA SER A 4 4.88 21.62 -4.32
C SER A 4 5.96 21.10 -5.28
N LYS A 5 5.63 20.18 -6.18
CA LYS A 5 6.50 19.58 -7.20
C LYS A 5 5.72 19.43 -8.53
N CYS A 6 6.42 19.21 -9.63
CA CYS A 6 5.77 18.91 -10.90
C CYS A 6 5.05 17.55 -10.84
N PRO A 7 3.91 17.36 -11.52
CA PRO A 7 3.16 16.09 -11.50
C PRO A 7 3.97 14.87 -11.97
N ASP A 8 4.91 15.06 -12.89
CA ASP A 8 5.81 14.01 -13.38
C ASP A 8 6.88 13.59 -12.36
N GLU A 9 7.12 14.39 -11.31
CA GLU A 9 8.05 14.08 -10.22
C GLU A 9 7.37 13.42 -9.01
N ILE A 10 6.03 13.32 -9.02
CA ILE A 10 5.27 12.78 -7.89
C ILE A 10 4.93 11.32 -8.20
N ASN A 11 5.60 10.40 -7.53
CA ASN A 11 5.41 8.98 -7.76
C ASN A 11 4.17 8.45 -7.02
N LEU A 12 3.37 7.57 -7.65
CA LEU A 12 2.17 7.03 -7.00
C LEU A 12 2.47 6.19 -5.76
N SER A 13 3.66 5.59 -5.65
CA SER A 13 4.07 4.88 -4.43
C SER A 13 4.27 5.84 -3.25
N GLU A 14 4.69 7.09 -3.48
CA GLU A 14 4.78 8.12 -2.44
C GLU A 14 3.38 8.59 -2.02
N VAL A 15 2.48 8.78 -2.99
CA VAL A 15 1.09 9.11 -2.72
C VAL A 15 0.44 7.99 -1.89
N TYR A 16 0.60 6.74 -2.30
CA TYR A 16 0.09 5.57 -1.58
C TYR A 16 0.57 5.53 -0.12
N LYS A 17 1.88 5.73 0.12
CA LYS A 17 2.42 5.80 1.49
C LYS A 17 1.86 6.97 2.30
N ALA A 18 1.55 8.10 1.66
CA ALA A 18 1.03 9.28 2.34
C ALA A 18 -0.46 9.15 2.70
N VAL A 19 -1.24 8.37 1.95
CA VAL A 19 -2.70 8.25 2.14
C VAL A 19 -3.16 6.93 2.72
N ALA A 20 -2.38 5.85 2.57
CA ALA A 20 -2.78 4.53 3.05
C ALA A 20 -2.77 4.50 4.59
N CYS A 21 -3.95 4.28 5.16
CA CYS A 21 -4.12 4.00 6.58
C CYS A 21 -4.44 2.51 6.75
N GLY A 22 -3.50 1.75 7.31
CA GLY A 22 -3.73 0.40 7.83
C GLY A 22 -3.03 -0.72 7.07
N GLU A 23 -2.68 -1.76 7.81
CA GLU A 23 -2.23 -3.06 7.28
C GLU A 23 -3.44 -3.80 6.68
N VAL A 24 -3.26 -4.50 5.55
CA VAL A 24 -4.32 -5.35 4.94
C VAL A 24 -4.80 -6.41 5.94
N PHE A 25 -3.88 -6.94 6.75
CA PHE A 25 -4.19 -7.77 7.90
C PHE A 25 -4.34 -6.90 9.16
N ALA A 26 -5.57 -6.52 9.48
CA ALA A 26 -5.90 -5.99 10.80
C ALA A 26 -5.87 -7.14 11.82
N LEU A 27 -4.72 -7.37 12.46
CA LEU A 27 -4.61 -8.38 13.52
C LEU A 27 -5.56 -8.02 14.67
N HIS A 28 -6.39 -8.97 15.08
CA HIS A 28 -7.37 -8.76 16.13
C HIS A 28 -6.66 -8.46 17.46
N ALA A 29 -7.20 -7.55 18.28
CA ALA A 29 -6.61 -7.16 19.57
C ALA A 29 -6.38 -8.31 20.58
N LYS A 30 -6.96 -9.50 20.35
CA LYS A 30 -6.78 -10.67 21.20
C LYS A 30 -5.65 -11.53 20.62
N ALA A 31 -4.61 -11.77 21.43
CA ALA A 31 -3.51 -12.63 21.06
C ALA A 31 -4.00 -14.07 20.74
N PRO A 32 -3.40 -14.74 19.75
CA PRO A 32 -3.73 -16.11 19.39
C PRO A 32 -3.31 -17.11 20.49
N ASN A 33 -3.85 -18.33 20.41
CA ASN A 33 -3.54 -19.39 21.37
C ASN A 33 -2.05 -19.79 21.29
N GLN A 34 -1.32 -19.60 22.40
CA GLN A 34 0.11 -19.87 22.48
C GLN A 34 0.46 -21.36 22.62
N ASP A 35 -0.49 -22.17 23.11
CA ASP A 35 -0.34 -23.63 23.19
C ASP A 35 -0.53 -24.31 21.84
N CYS A 36 -1.13 -23.60 20.87
CA CYS A 36 -1.28 -24.08 19.51
C CYS A 36 -0.05 -23.69 18.67
N PRO A 37 0.68 -24.64 18.05
CA PRO A 37 1.82 -24.33 17.19
C PRO A 37 1.48 -23.39 16.03
N ILE A 38 0.25 -23.44 15.51
CA ILE A 38 -0.21 -22.51 14.48
C ILE A 38 -0.52 -21.14 15.11
N GLY A 39 -1.26 -21.14 16.23
CA GLY A 39 -1.67 -19.92 16.93
C GLY A 39 -0.48 -19.05 17.32
N ARG A 40 0.55 -19.60 17.96
CA ARG A 40 1.74 -18.82 18.36
C ARG A 40 2.57 -18.24 17.20
N ASN A 41 2.36 -18.70 15.96
CA ASN A 41 3.16 -18.30 14.79
C ASN A 41 2.38 -17.49 13.76
N ILE A 42 1.04 -17.54 13.75
CA ILE A 42 0.23 -16.99 12.67
C ILE A 42 0.40 -15.48 12.49
N GLU A 43 0.55 -14.72 13.58
CA GLU A 43 0.78 -13.27 13.51
C GLU A 43 2.09 -12.92 12.79
N ALA A 44 3.17 -13.64 13.09
CA ALA A 44 4.46 -13.42 12.43
C ALA A 44 4.40 -13.77 10.93
N VAL A 45 3.70 -14.85 10.58
CA VAL A 45 3.48 -15.26 9.19
C VAL A 45 2.68 -14.20 8.44
N LEU A 46 1.55 -13.74 9.01
CA LEU A 46 0.71 -12.71 8.40
C LEU A 46 1.45 -11.37 8.27
N CYS A 47 2.27 -10.98 9.25
CA CYS A 47 3.09 -9.78 9.17
C CYS A 47 4.14 -9.85 8.05
N ASN A 48 4.77 -11.01 7.84
CA ASN A 48 5.70 -11.17 6.72
C ASN A 48 4.96 -11.12 5.38
N LEU A 49 3.80 -11.76 5.29
CA LEU A 49 2.97 -11.68 4.07
C LEU A 49 2.50 -10.25 3.79
N GLN A 50 2.15 -9.48 4.82
CA GLN A 50 1.81 -8.06 4.70
C GLN A 50 2.94 -7.28 4.03
N LYS A 51 4.17 -7.46 4.51
CA LYS A 51 5.35 -6.77 3.95
C LYS A 51 5.57 -7.10 2.48
N GLU A 52 5.34 -8.35 2.06
CA GLU A 52 5.47 -8.74 0.65
C GLU A 52 4.37 -8.10 -0.21
N ILE A 53 3.15 -8.00 0.31
CA ILE A 53 2.03 -7.31 -0.35
C ILE A 53 2.36 -5.83 -0.50
N ASP A 54 2.76 -5.16 0.58
CA ASP A 54 3.09 -3.73 0.58
C ASP A 54 4.22 -3.42 -0.40
N LYS A 55 5.25 -4.28 -0.43
CA LYS A 55 6.35 -4.17 -1.40
C LYS A 55 5.83 -4.30 -2.84
N SER A 56 5.01 -5.32 -3.11
CA SER A 56 4.45 -5.56 -4.44
C SER A 56 3.59 -4.39 -4.93
N ILE A 57 2.80 -3.80 -4.03
CA ILE A 57 2.01 -2.59 -4.32
C ILE A 57 2.94 -1.41 -4.61
N ALA A 58 3.94 -1.17 -3.75
CA ALA A 58 4.89 -0.09 -3.95
C ALA A 58 5.65 -0.21 -5.28
N GLU A 59 6.12 -1.41 -5.65
CA GLU A 59 6.83 -1.68 -6.91
C GLU A 59 5.92 -1.53 -8.15
N LYS A 60 4.62 -1.81 -8.00
CA LYS A 60 3.66 -1.58 -9.08
C LYS A 60 3.38 -0.10 -9.27
N LEU A 61 3.12 0.60 -8.17
CA LEU A 61 2.80 2.02 -8.17
C LEU A 61 4.01 2.89 -8.49
N SER A 62 5.23 2.42 -8.24
CA SER A 62 6.46 3.14 -8.57
C SER A 62 6.65 3.39 -10.06
N ARG A 63 5.88 2.72 -10.91
CA ARG A 63 5.93 2.85 -12.37
C ARG A 63 5.06 3.98 -12.91
N PHE A 64 4.30 4.67 -12.05
CA PHE A 64 3.36 5.71 -12.44
C PHE A 64 3.63 6.99 -11.67
N THR A 65 3.42 8.12 -12.34
CA THR A 65 3.47 9.45 -11.76
C THR A 65 2.07 10.05 -11.69
N LEU A 66 1.92 11.15 -10.94
CA LEU A 66 0.66 11.90 -10.93
C LEU A 66 0.28 12.39 -12.33
N GLN A 67 1.27 12.75 -13.16
CA GLN A 67 1.04 13.10 -14.57
C GLN A 67 0.33 11.97 -15.33
N ASN A 68 0.75 10.71 -15.15
CA ASN A 68 0.08 9.59 -15.82
C ASN A 68 -1.38 9.43 -15.40
N VAL A 69 -1.71 9.74 -14.15
CA VAL A 69 -3.10 9.71 -13.69
C VAL A 69 -3.93 10.82 -14.32
N MET A 70 -3.37 12.03 -14.44
CA MET A 70 -4.03 13.14 -15.13
C MET A 70 -4.40 12.74 -16.57
N GLU A 71 -3.43 12.19 -17.31
CA GLU A 71 -3.63 11.70 -18.67
C GLU A 71 -4.71 10.60 -18.74
N MET A 72 -4.73 9.66 -17.78
CA MET A 72 -5.75 8.60 -17.74
C MET A 72 -7.16 9.15 -17.51
N VAL A 73 -7.32 10.18 -16.68
CA VAL A 73 -8.63 10.76 -16.37
C VAL A 73 -9.14 11.61 -17.53
N GLU A 74 -8.26 12.35 -18.23
CA GLU A 74 -8.61 13.17 -19.38
C GLU A 74 -9.12 12.36 -20.60
N HIS A 75 -8.79 11.07 -20.67
CA HIS A 75 -9.28 10.17 -21.73
C HIS A 75 -10.61 9.47 -21.44
N VAL A 76 -11.21 9.67 -20.26
CA VAL A 76 -12.50 9.04 -19.89
C VAL A 76 -13.70 9.89 -20.30
N GLU A 77 -13.50 11.15 -20.71
CA GLU A 77 -14.58 12.10 -21.05
C GLU A 77 -14.99 12.11 -22.54
N THR A 78 -14.99 10.95 -23.25
CA THR A 78 -15.56 10.86 -24.62
C THR A 78 -16.78 9.95 -24.70
#